data_AF-A0A3C1LFF2-F1
#
_entry.id   AF-A0A3C1LFF2-F1
#
_cell.length_a   1.000
_cell.length_b   1.000
_cell.length_c   1.000
_cell.angle_alpha   90.00
_cell.angle_beta   90.00
_cell.angle_gamma   90.00
#
_symmetry.space_group_name_H-M   'P 1'
#
loop_
_entity.id
_entity.type
_entity.pdbx_description
1 polymer ?
#
loop_
_entity_poly.entity_id
_entity_poly.type
_entity_poly.pdbx_seq_one_letter_code
_entity_poly.pdbx_strand_id
1 'polypeptide(L)'
;NLRYKHGKNLNFDGKDVLAFKNPADAGLPAPNVNSSFIFAKEDGFLCYPNNYNHYVNYYRNTFQHGGISLEEMIIPVVHLTNK
;
A
#
# COMPACT_ATOMS: atom_id res chain seq x y z
N ASN A 1 -6.17 -4.58 2.42
CA ASN A 1 -5.86 -4.42 0.98
C ASN A 1 -4.64 -5.31 0.63
N LEU A 2 -4.36 -5.57 -0.64
CA LEU A 2 -3.15 -6.30 -1.10
C LEU A 2 -1.93 -5.40 -1.17
N ARG A 3 -2.12 -4.10 -1.39
CA ARG A 3 -1.06 -3.11 -1.62
C ARG A 3 -0.72 -2.28 -0.39
N TYR A 4 -1.59 -2.29 0.62
CA TYR A 4 -1.27 -1.79 1.96
C TYR A 4 -1.82 -2.71 3.04
N LYS A 5 -1.13 -2.68 4.19
CA LYS A 5 -1.58 -3.32 5.43
C LYS A 5 -1.37 -2.38 6.59
N HIS A 6 -2.22 -2.53 7.59
CA HIS A 6 -1.99 -1.94 8.90
C HIS A 6 -2.10 -3.03 9.97
N GLY A 7 -1.37 -2.87 11.06
CA GLY A 7 -1.39 -3.85 12.14
C GLY A 7 -0.23 -3.70 13.10
N LYS A 8 -0.19 -4.64 14.05
CA LYS A 8 0.90 -4.82 15.00
C LYS A 8 1.87 -5.86 14.43
N ASN A 9 3.18 -5.65 14.59
CA ASN A 9 4.23 -6.63 14.25
C ASN A 9 4.17 -7.15 12.80
N LEU A 10 4.07 -6.23 11.82
CA LEU A 10 4.15 -6.59 10.41
C LEU A 10 5.59 -7.00 10.08
N ASN A 11 5.76 -8.15 9.40
CA ASN A 11 7.05 -8.58 8.86
C ASN A 11 7.11 -8.26 7.37
N PHE A 12 8.15 -7.55 6.93
CA PHE A 12 8.31 -7.06 5.56
C PHE A 12 9.77 -6.70 5.29
N ASP A 13 10.17 -6.65 4.02
CA ASP A 13 11.44 -6.05 3.61
C ASP A 13 11.24 -4.54 3.41
N GLY A 14 12.01 -3.71 4.12
CA GLY A 14 11.93 -2.25 4.02
C GLY A 14 12.32 -1.70 2.64
N LYS A 15 12.96 -2.49 1.78
CA LYS A 15 13.24 -2.10 0.39
C LYS A 15 11.97 -2.06 -0.45
N ASP A 16 11.02 -2.98 -0.22
CA ASP A 16 9.83 -3.16 -1.06
C ASP A 16 8.62 -2.35 -0.59
N VAL A 17 8.69 -1.77 0.62
CA VAL A 17 7.59 -1.01 1.22
C VAL A 17 8.03 0.34 1.75
N LEU A 18 7.10 1.28 1.82
CA LEU A 18 7.19 2.44 2.70
C LEU A 18 6.45 2.12 3.99
N ALA A 19 7.13 2.28 5.12
CA ALA A 19 6.60 1.92 6.44
C ALA A 19 6.47 3.15 7.34
N PHE A 20 5.29 3.31 7.94
CA PHE A 20 5.02 4.31 8.97
C PHE A 20 4.75 3.59 10.29
N LYS A 21 5.68 3.73 11.25
CA LYS A 21 5.51 3.19 12.60
C LYS A 21 4.50 4.00 13.41
N ASN A 22 4.45 5.30 13.18
CA ASN A 22 3.43 6.19 13.72
C ASN A 22 2.50 6.65 12.57
N PRO A 23 1.21 6.28 12.56
CA PRO A 23 0.28 6.65 11.49
C PRO A 23 0.14 8.17 11.30
N ALA A 24 0.31 8.94 12.38
CA ALA A 24 0.18 10.39 12.35
C ALA A 24 1.21 11.05 11.42
N ASP A 25 2.40 10.46 11.26
CA ASP A 25 3.45 10.99 10.39
C ASP A 25 3.04 10.99 8.90
N ALA A 26 2.06 10.16 8.54
CA ALA A 26 1.47 10.07 7.21
C ALA A 26 0.07 10.71 7.12
N GLY A 27 -0.40 11.40 8.17
CA GLY A 27 -1.76 11.91 8.24
C GLY A 27 -2.84 10.82 8.31
N LEU A 28 -2.49 9.61 8.74
CA LEU A 28 -3.40 8.47 8.83
C LEU A 28 -4.01 8.33 10.22
N PRO A 29 -5.23 7.78 10.34
CA PRO A 29 -5.82 7.48 11.64
C PRO A 29 -5.03 6.37 12.36
N ALA A 30 -4.96 6.48 13.68
CA ALA A 30 -4.38 5.45 14.54
C ALA A 30 -5.51 4.68 15.25
N PRO A 31 -6.08 3.63 14.63
CA PRO A 31 -7.20 2.89 15.24
C PRO A 31 -6.80 2.23 16.56
N ASN A 32 -5.51 1.93 16.74
CA ASN A 32 -4.93 1.41 17.97
C ASN A 32 -3.60 2.13 18.23
N VAL A 33 -3.18 2.20 19.51
CA VAL A 33 -1.93 2.87 19.95
C VAL A 33 -0.67 2.35 19.24
N ASN A 34 -0.65 1.07 18.85
CA ASN A 34 0.51 0.42 18.21
C ASN A 34 0.24 0.03 16.75
N SER A 35 -0.63 0.75 16.05
CA SER A 35 -0.87 0.50 14.64
C SER A 35 0.28 1.05 13.80
N SER A 36 0.93 0.19 13.01
CA SER A 36 1.82 0.60 11.93
C SER A 36 1.14 0.43 10.59
N PHE A 37 1.56 1.21 9.58
CA PHE A 37 1.13 1.07 8.19
C PHE A 37 2.31 0.72 7.30
N ILE A 38 2.08 -0.15 6.33
CA ILE A 38 3.01 -0.41 5.23
C ILE A 38 2.27 -0.28 3.91
N PHE A 39 2.96 0.31 2.93
CA PHE A 39 2.49 0.49 1.56
C PHE A 39 3.50 -0.10 0.60
N ALA A 40 3.06 -0.95 -0.32
CA ALA A 40 3.90 -1.55 -1.34
C ALA A 40 4.35 -0.49 -2.37
N LYS A 41 5.62 -0.56 -2.78
CA LYS A 41 6.19 0.23 -3.86
C LYS A 41 5.92 -0.40 -5.23
N GLU A 42 6.00 0.41 -6.28
CA GLU A 42 5.95 -0.01 -7.69
C GLU A 42 4.78 -0.96 -8.01
N ASP A 43 5.00 -2.14 -8.59
CA ASP A 43 3.98 -3.15 -8.90
C ASP A 43 3.87 -4.27 -7.84
N GLY A 44 4.58 -4.13 -6.71
CA GLY A 44 4.61 -5.12 -5.62
C GLY A 44 3.29 -5.28 -4.86
N PHE A 45 3.05 -6.43 -4.26
CA PHE A 45 1.86 -6.67 -3.41
C PHE A 45 2.20 -7.58 -2.22
N LEU A 46 1.38 -7.47 -1.17
CA LEU A 46 1.56 -8.13 0.12
C LEU A 46 0.71 -9.39 0.18
N CYS A 47 1.35 -10.54 -0.02
CA CYS A 47 0.73 -11.85 0.15
C CYS A 47 1.00 -12.44 1.53
N TYR A 48 0.00 -13.10 2.10
CA TYR A 48 0.20 -13.91 3.30
C TYR A 48 0.95 -15.19 2.94
N PRO A 49 1.79 -15.72 3.85
CA PRO A 49 2.53 -16.97 3.61
C PRO A 49 1.62 -18.17 3.34
N ASN A 50 0.45 -18.18 3.99
CA ASN A 50 -0.53 -19.24 3.80
C ASN A 50 -1.05 -19.24 2.36
N ASN A 51 -0.82 -20.35 1.65
CA ASN A 51 -1.19 -20.54 0.25
C ASN A 51 -0.58 -19.49 -0.70
N TYR A 52 0.69 -19.09 -0.44
CA TYR A 52 1.43 -18.10 -1.21
C TYR A 52 1.34 -18.31 -2.73
N ASN A 53 1.62 -19.55 -3.21
CA ASN A 53 1.64 -19.85 -4.64
C ASN A 53 0.29 -19.60 -5.33
N HIS A 54 -0.82 -19.91 -4.65
CA HIS A 54 -2.15 -19.63 -5.19
C HIS A 54 -2.36 -18.13 -5.37
N TYR A 55 -2.10 -17.34 -4.32
CA TYR A 55 -2.35 -15.90 -4.35
C TYR A 55 -1.39 -15.15 -5.27
N VAL A 56 -0.11 -15.54 -5.33
CA VAL A 56 0.83 -14.95 -6.27
C VAL A 56 0.38 -15.20 -7.70
N ASN A 57 0.03 -16.44 -8.06
CA ASN A 57 -0.46 -16.73 -9.41
C ASN A 57 -1.78 -16.02 -9.72
N TYR A 58 -2.64 -15.85 -8.71
CA TYR A 58 -3.94 -15.21 -8.87
C TYR A 58 -3.85 -13.69 -9.08
N TYR A 59 -2.92 -13.00 -8.42
CA TYR A 59 -2.78 -11.54 -8.49
C TYR A 59 -1.65 -11.06 -9.41
N ARG A 60 -0.70 -11.92 -9.77
CA ARG A 60 0.38 -11.56 -10.69
C ARG A 60 -0.20 -11.13 -12.05
N ASN A 61 0.36 -10.05 -12.61
CA ASN A 61 -0.07 -9.45 -13.88
C ASN A 61 -1.53 -8.95 -13.88
N THR A 62 -2.12 -8.75 -12.71
CA THR A 62 -3.42 -8.07 -12.59
C THR A 62 -3.23 -6.63 -12.16
N PHE A 63 -4.18 -5.76 -12.48
CA PHE A 63 -4.16 -4.38 -12.03
C PHE A 63 -4.46 -4.30 -10.53
N GLN A 64 -3.52 -3.75 -9.76
CA GLN A 64 -3.63 -3.60 -8.31
C GLN A 64 -3.48 -2.12 -7.93
N HIS A 65 -4.11 -1.74 -6.82
CA HIS A 65 -4.08 -0.36 -6.32
C HIS A 65 -4.11 -0.29 -4.78
N GLY A 66 -3.79 0.87 -4.25
CA GLY A 66 -3.63 1.15 -2.82
C GLY A 66 -2.19 1.07 -2.34
N GLY A 67 -1.21 1.08 -3.25
CA GLY A 67 0.21 1.21 -2.95
C GLY A 67 0.65 2.66 -3.04
N ILE A 68 1.94 2.85 -3.29
CA ILE A 68 2.58 4.16 -3.47
C ILE A 68 3.37 4.23 -4.78
N SER A 69 2.90 3.57 -5.85
CA SER A 69 3.52 3.74 -7.17
C SER A 69 3.37 5.18 -7.67
N LEU A 70 4.22 5.61 -8.60
CA LEU A 70 4.15 6.98 -9.13
C LEU A 70 2.80 7.27 -9.79
N GLU A 71 2.22 6.29 -10.48
CA GLU A 71 0.91 6.37 -11.12
C GLU A 71 -0.22 6.50 -10.10
N GLU A 72 -0.05 5.95 -8.90
CA GLU A 72 -1.02 6.08 -7.80
C GLU A 72 -0.91 7.42 -7.08
N MET A 73 0.30 8.01 -7.03
CA MET A 73 0.57 9.23 -6.28
C MET A 73 0.47 10.51 -7.12
N ILE A 74 0.77 10.43 -8.42
CA ILE A 74 0.73 11.57 -9.34
C ILE A 74 -0.63 11.56 -10.06
N ILE A 75 -1.54 12.42 -9.61
CA ILE A 75 -2.90 12.51 -10.16
C ILE A 75 -3.02 13.73 -11.08
N PRO A 76 -3.52 13.59 -12.32
CA PRO A 76 -3.79 14.73 -13.18
C PRO A 76 -4.91 15.59 -12.61
N VAL A 77 -4.72 16.90 -12.64
CA VAL A 77 -5.73 17.88 -12.20
C VAL A 77 -6.14 18.75 -13.38
N VAL A 78 -7.45 18.88 -13.59
CA VAL A 78 -8.03 19.70 -14.66
C VAL A 78 -8.92 20.77 -14.04
N HIS A 79 -8.76 22.02 -14.48
CA HIS A 79 -9.62 23.15 -14.12
C HIS A 79 -10.39 23.60 -15.36
N LEU A 80 -11.72 23.62 -15.27
CA LEU A 80 -12.61 24.01 -16.35
C LEU A 80 -13.19 25.40 -16.07
N THR A 81 -13.22 26.27 -17.08
CA THR A 81 -13.83 27.60 -17.02
C THR A 81 -14.86 27.78 -18.14
N ASN A 82 -15.85 28.65 -17.92
CA ASN A 82 -16.76 29.06 -19.00
C ASN A 82 -15.98 29.87 -20.07
N LYS A 83 -16.49 29.90 -21.29
CA LYS A 83 -16.00 30.79 -22.34
C LYS A 83 -16.36 32.24 -22.05
#